data_AF-A0A6J4P2G9-F1
#
_entry.id   AF-A0A6J4P2G9-F1
#
_cell.length_a   1.000
_cell.length_b   1.000
_cell.length_c   1.000
_cell.angle_alpha   90.00
_cell.angle_beta   90.00
_cell.angle_gamma   90.00
#
_symmetry.space_group_name_H-M   'P 1'
#
loop_
_entity.id
_entity.type
_entity.pdbx_description
1 polymer ?
#
loop_
_entity_poly.entity_id
_entity_poly.type
_entity_poly.pdbx_seq_one_letter_code
_entity_poly.pdbx_strand_id
1 'polypeptide(L)'
;KEYEARKDIYGADALAWTALKAGKLPEAQTAVKDALRLNTQDAKLFYHAAMIARASGDEAAARDFLRRSLKLNPQFDPLQSAIAKTLLESM
;
A
#
# COMPACT_ATOMS: atom_id res chain seq x y z
N LYS A 1 15.51 17.64 -7.41
CA LYS A 1 14.13 17.96 -6.94
C LYS A 1 13.24 16.71 -6.85
N GLU A 2 13.27 15.80 -7.83
CA GLU A 2 12.43 14.57 -7.81
C GLU A 2 12.80 13.57 -6.69
N TYR A 3 14.08 13.49 -6.31
CA TYR A 3 14.56 12.56 -5.28
C TYR A 3 13.99 12.83 -3.87
N GLU A 4 13.96 14.11 -3.44
CA GLU A 4 13.41 14.49 -2.13
C GLU A 4 11.89 14.23 -2.06
N ALA A 5 11.16 14.52 -3.14
CA ALA A 5 9.73 14.22 -3.21
C ALA A 5 9.45 12.71 -3.11
N ARG A 6 10.33 11.86 -3.68
CA ARG A 6 10.25 10.41 -3.53
C ARG A 6 10.58 9.95 -2.10
N LYS A 7 11.54 10.57 -1.43
CA LYS A 7 11.83 10.26 -0.01
C LYS A 7 10.63 10.55 0.88
N ASP A 8 9.96 11.68 0.66
CA ASP A 8 8.78 12.04 1.44
C ASP A 8 7.64 11.03 1.28
N ILE A 9 7.42 10.49 0.07
CA ILE A 9 6.38 9.45 -0.09
C ILE A 9 6.73 8.15 0.64
N TYR A 10 8.02 7.80 0.78
CA TYR A 10 8.43 6.62 1.54
C TYR A 10 8.27 6.85 3.05
N GLY A 11 8.50 8.09 3.52
CA GLY A 11 8.19 8.49 4.89
C GLY A 11 6.69 8.41 5.18
N ALA A 12 5.87 8.92 4.26
CA ALA A 12 4.42 8.82 4.35
C ALA A 12 3.92 7.37 4.30
N ASP A 13 4.52 6.51 3.47
CA ASP A 13 4.21 5.07 3.43
C ASP A 13 4.54 4.38 4.76
N ALA A 14 5.71 4.66 5.35
CA ALA A 14 6.10 4.12 6.65
C ALA A 14 5.12 4.57 7.76
N LEU A 15 4.72 5.86 7.75
CA LEU A 15 3.69 6.37 8.66
C LEU A 15 2.35 5.65 8.45
N ALA A 16 1.93 5.48 7.20
CA ALA A 16 0.67 4.82 6.88
C ALA A 16 0.65 3.36 7.37
N TRP A 17 1.75 2.63 7.13
CA TRP A 17 1.87 1.24 7.53
C TRP A 17 1.88 1.08 9.06
N THR A 18 2.64 1.91 9.77
CA THR A 18 2.68 1.88 11.24
C THR A 18 1.34 2.30 11.85
N ALA A 19 0.67 3.32 11.31
CA ALA A 19 -0.65 3.74 11.74
C ALA A 19 -1.69 2.61 11.55
N LEU A 20 -1.66 1.91 10.42
CA LEU A 20 -2.52 0.73 10.19
C LEU A 20 -2.27 -0.34 11.25
N LYS A 21 -1.00 -0.68 11.52
CA LYS A 21 -0.63 -1.66 12.55
C LYS A 21 -1.04 -1.25 13.96
N ALA A 22 -1.09 0.06 14.22
CA ALA A 22 -1.57 0.63 15.47
C ALA A 22 -3.10 0.76 15.56
N GLY A 23 -3.85 0.32 14.54
CA GLY A 23 -5.31 0.45 14.49
C GLY A 23 -5.82 1.86 14.22
N LYS A 24 -4.93 2.80 13.90
CA LYS A 24 -5.25 4.21 13.62
C LYS A 24 -5.62 4.38 12.15
N LEU A 25 -6.76 3.81 11.76
CA LEU A 25 -7.19 3.77 10.36
C LEU A 25 -7.30 5.16 9.69
N PRO A 26 -7.86 6.21 10.32
CA PRO A 26 -7.93 7.53 9.68
C PRO A 26 -6.56 8.16 9.38
N GLU A 27 -5.59 7.94 10.27
CA GLU A 27 -4.20 8.39 10.09
C GLU A 27 -3.54 7.62 8.94
N ALA A 28 -3.74 6.29 8.90
CA ALA A 28 -3.24 5.44 7.82
C ALA A 28 -3.80 5.87 6.44
N GLN A 29 -5.10 6.16 6.36
CA GLN A 29 -5.74 6.64 5.13
C GLN A 29 -5.22 7.99 4.66
N THR A 30 -4.85 8.88 5.58
CA THR A 30 -4.26 10.19 5.23
C THR A 30 -2.85 10.01 4.70
N ALA A 31 -2.00 9.31 5.47
CA ALA A 31 -0.60 9.09 5.11
C ALA A 31 -0.43 8.30 3.80
N VAL A 32 -1.32 7.33 3.51
CA VAL A 32 -1.21 6.56 2.26
C VAL A 32 -1.58 7.38 1.02
N LYS A 33 -2.46 8.38 1.16
CA LYS A 33 -2.75 9.32 0.05
C LYS A 33 -1.51 10.12 -0.30
N ASP A 34 -0.77 10.58 0.72
CA ASP A 34 0.48 11.29 0.53
C ASP A 34 1.55 10.38 -0.09
N ALA A 35 1.64 9.13 0.37
CA ALA A 35 2.55 8.12 -0.20
C ALA A 35 2.27 7.84 -1.69
N LEU A 36 1.01 7.91 -2.11
CA LEU A 36 0.61 7.66 -3.50
C LEU A 36 0.59 8.93 -4.37
N ARG A 37 0.84 10.14 -3.82
CA ARG A 37 0.62 11.40 -4.56
C ARG A 37 1.43 11.53 -5.86
N LEU A 38 2.55 10.84 -5.95
CA LEU A 38 3.44 10.86 -7.12
C LEU A 38 3.16 9.73 -8.12
N ASN A 39 2.18 8.85 -7.85
CA ASN A 39 1.91 7.65 -8.63
C ASN A 39 3.16 6.78 -8.87
N THR A 40 4.06 6.72 -7.88
CA THR A 40 5.28 5.92 -7.95
C THR A 40 4.92 4.46 -8.16
N GLN A 41 5.52 3.84 -9.19
CA GLN A 41 5.28 2.45 -9.55
C GLN A 41 6.12 1.52 -8.65
N ASP A 42 5.68 1.33 -7.41
CA ASP A 42 6.35 0.49 -6.42
C ASP A 42 5.37 -0.54 -5.84
N ALA A 43 5.75 -1.82 -5.93
CA ALA A 43 4.90 -2.92 -5.50
C ALA A 43 4.56 -2.87 -4.00
N LYS A 44 5.49 -2.40 -3.16
CA LYS A 44 5.30 -2.35 -1.71
C LYS A 44 4.32 -1.25 -1.30
N LEU A 45 4.42 -0.07 -1.94
CA LEU A 45 3.49 1.04 -1.71
C LEU A 45 2.07 0.63 -2.07
N PHE A 46 1.88 -0.03 -3.22
CA PHE A 46 0.56 -0.53 -3.59
C PHE A 46 0.07 -1.64 -2.65
N TYR A 47 0.93 -2.51 -2.15
CA TYR A 47 0.54 -3.49 -1.15
C TYR A 47 0.04 -2.82 0.14
N HIS A 48 0.78 -1.85 0.69
CA HIS A 48 0.34 -1.12 1.89
C HIS A 48 -0.99 -0.37 1.65
N ALA A 49 -1.15 0.27 0.50
CA ALA A 49 -2.40 0.90 0.09
C ALA A 49 -3.57 -0.08 0.01
N ALA A 50 -3.36 -1.28 -0.52
CA ALA A 50 -4.38 -2.31 -0.56
C ALA A 50 -4.83 -2.75 0.85
N MET A 51 -3.87 -2.92 1.76
CA MET A 51 -4.15 -3.34 3.13
C MET A 51 -4.93 -2.27 3.90
N ILE A 52 -4.62 -0.99 3.68
CA ILE A 52 -5.36 0.13 4.27
C ILE A 52 -6.76 0.24 3.67
N ALA A 53 -6.88 0.14 2.34
CA ALA A 53 -8.17 0.15 1.66
C ALA A 53 -9.10 -0.96 2.15
N ARG A 54 -8.56 -2.19 2.30
CA ARG A 54 -9.29 -3.32 2.88
C ARG A 54 -9.73 -3.04 4.31
N ALA A 55 -8.84 -2.50 5.15
CA ALA A 55 -9.18 -2.16 6.53
C ALA A 55 -10.28 -1.09 6.63
N SER A 56 -10.40 -0.21 5.62
CA SER A 56 -11.48 0.75 5.50
C SER A 56 -12.76 0.25 4.83
N GLY A 57 -12.81 -1.03 4.44
CA GLY A 57 -13.96 -1.63 3.76
C GLY A 57 -14.08 -1.28 2.27
N ASP A 58 -13.06 -0.63 1.68
CA ASP A 58 -13.01 -0.37 0.24
C ASP A 58 -12.37 -1.56 -0.48
N GLU A 59 -13.15 -2.63 -0.66
CA GLU A 59 -12.72 -3.84 -1.35
C GLU A 59 -12.36 -3.60 -2.83
N ALA A 60 -13.00 -2.62 -3.48
CA ALA A 60 -12.72 -2.29 -4.86
C ALA A 60 -11.30 -1.73 -5.02
N ALA A 61 -10.94 -0.73 -4.20
CA ALA A 61 -9.61 -0.16 -4.18
C ALA A 61 -8.56 -1.19 -3.71
N ALA A 62 -8.89 -2.00 -2.70
CA ALA A 62 -7.99 -3.04 -2.22
C ALA A 62 -7.63 -4.04 -3.33
N ARG A 63 -8.62 -4.51 -4.09
CA ARG A 63 -8.41 -5.44 -5.21
C ARG A 63 -7.56 -4.82 -6.32
N ASP A 64 -7.81 -3.56 -6.67
CA ASP A 64 -7.01 -2.85 -7.68
C ASP A 64 -5.54 -2.70 -7.25
N PHE A 65 -5.30 -2.25 -6.02
CA PHE A 65 -3.94 -2.09 -5.51
C PHE A 65 -3.19 -3.42 -5.37
N LEU A 66 -3.85 -4.51 -4.95
CA LEU A 66 -3.23 -5.85 -4.93
C LEU A 66 -2.80 -6.30 -6.33
N ARG A 67 -3.66 -6.09 -7.33
CA ARG A 67 -3.35 -6.42 -8.72
C ARG A 67 -2.15 -5.62 -9.23
N ARG A 68 -2.09 -4.32 -8.94
CA ARG A 68 -0.96 -3.46 -9.33
C ARG A 68 0.33 -3.89 -8.63
N SER A 69 0.28 -4.16 -7.34
CA SER A 69 1.42 -4.64 -6.56
C SER A 69 2.02 -5.93 -7.16
N LEU A 70 1.18 -6.96 -7.34
CA LEU A 70 1.61 -8.25 -7.87
C LEU A 70 2.02 -8.19 -9.34
N LYS A 71 1.43 -7.31 -10.14
CA LYS A 71 1.82 -7.08 -11.53
C LYS A 71 3.21 -6.45 -11.64
N LEU A 72 3.54 -5.51 -10.76
CA LEU A 72 4.83 -4.83 -10.77
C LEU A 72 5.95 -5.75 -10.30
N ASN A 73 5.74 -6.44 -9.19
CA ASN A 73 6.69 -7.44 -8.71
C ASN A 73 5.94 -8.47 -7.84
N PRO A 74 5.74 -9.72 -8.28
CA PRO A 74 5.04 -10.74 -7.49
C PRO A 74 5.89 -11.35 -6.36
N GLN A 75 7.10 -10.86 -6.15
CA GLN A 75 8.08 -11.29 -5.14
C GLN A 75 8.73 -10.08 -4.43
N PHE A 76 8.00 -8.95 -4.30
CA PHE A 76 8.52 -7.71 -3.71
C PHE A 76 8.94 -7.85 -2.24
N ASP A 77 8.35 -8.81 -1.54
CA ASP A 77 8.69 -9.22 -0.18
C ASP A 77 8.17 -10.66 0.02
N PRO A 78 8.97 -11.59 0.58
CA PRO A 78 8.58 -13.01 0.66
C PRO A 78 7.25 -13.25 1.38
N LEU A 79 6.98 -12.49 2.44
CA LEU A 79 5.77 -12.66 3.25
C LEU A 79 4.61 -11.86 2.68
N GLN A 80 4.82 -10.58 2.40
CA GLN A 80 3.75 -9.70 1.92
C GLN A 80 3.24 -10.13 0.54
N SER A 81 4.11 -10.65 -0.33
CA SER A 81 3.68 -11.14 -1.65
C SER A 81 2.79 -12.39 -1.54
N ALA A 82 3.07 -13.28 -0.58
CA ALA A 82 2.22 -14.44 -0.33
C ALA A 82 0.84 -14.01 0.19
N ILE A 83 0.81 -13.10 1.16
CA ILE A 83 -0.43 -12.52 1.70
C ILE A 83 -1.22 -11.83 0.59
N ALA A 84 -0.57 -11.05 -0.27
CA ALA A 84 -1.21 -10.34 -1.37
C ALA A 84 -1.91 -11.29 -2.35
N LYS A 85 -1.27 -12.42 -2.70
CA LYS A 85 -1.84 -13.44 -3.59
C LYS A 85 -3.07 -14.09 -2.97
N THR A 86 -2.91 -14.62 -1.76
CA THR A 86 -4.01 -15.28 -1.03
C THR A 86 -5.19 -14.35 -0.83
N LEU A 87 -4.92 -13.09 -0.46
CA LEU A 87 -5.97 -12.11 -0.27
C LEU A 87 -6.70 -11.82 -1.57
N LEU A 88 -5.98 -11.59 -2.67
CA LEU A 88 -6.58 -11.31 -3.97
C LEU A 88 -7.41 -12.49 -4.51
N GLU A 89 -6.98 -13.72 -4.25
CA GLU A 89 -7.72 -14.95 -4.61
C GLU A 89 -9.01 -15.11 -3.80
N SER A 90 -9.02 -14.65 -2.55
CA SER A 90 -10.18 -14.75 -1.65
C SER A 90 -11.21 -13.63 -1.81
N MET A 91 -10.92 -12.63 -2.65
CA MET A 91 -11.74 -11.42 -2.84
C MET A 91 -12.76 -11.58 -3.95
#